data_AF-A0AAD2BXU1-F1
#
_entry.id   AF-A0AAD2BXU1-F1
#
_cell.length_a   1.000
_cell.length_b   1.000
_cell.length_c   1.000
_cell.angle_alpha   90.00
_cell.angle_beta   90.00
_cell.angle_gamma   90.00
#
_symmetry.space_group_name_H-M   'P 1'
#
loop_
_entity.id
_entity.type
_entity.pdbx_description
1 polymer ?
#
loop_
_entity_poly.entity_id
_entity_poly.type
_entity_poly.pdbx_seq_one_letter_code
_entity_poly.pdbx_strand_id
1 'polypeptide(L)' 'MPILTNEDLKTLTGGLVQGAAQRRWISKQLGFDPPMRVDGRPMITWEQVNRGRGNNERPRTAPRWSVAA' A
#
# COMPACT_ATOMS: atom_id res chain seq x y z
N MET A 1 16.59 1.67 -0.01
CA MET A 1 16.22 0.31 0.45
C MET A 1 15.67 -0.49 -0.73
N PRO A 2 16.04 -1.77 -0.89
CA PRO A 2 15.53 -2.60 -1.99
C PRO A 2 14.02 -2.82 -1.86
N ILE A 3 13.35 -3.00 -3.00
CA ILE A 3 11.94 -3.36 -3.06
C ILE A 3 11.79 -4.81 -2.56
N LEU A 4 10.75 -5.08 -1.76
CA LEU A 4 10.44 -6.41 -1.24
C LEU A 4 10.34 -7.44 -2.37
N THR A 5 10.94 -8.61 -2.17
CA THR A 5 10.78 -9.73 -3.10
C THR A 5 9.40 -10.37 -2.96
N ASN A 6 9.09 -11.28 -3.86
CA ASN A 6 7.82 -12.02 -3.81
C ASN A 6 7.72 -12.90 -2.58
N GLU A 7 8.84 -13.46 -2.13
CA GLU A 7 8.91 -14.27 -0.92
C GLU A 7 8.77 -13.41 0.32
N ASP A 8 9.43 -12.25 0.36
CA ASP A 8 9.26 -11.30 1.47
C ASP A 8 7.81 -10.84 1.59
N LEU A 9 7.13 -10.58 0.47
CA LEU A 9 5.70 -10.23 0.47
C LEU A 9 4.83 -11.36 1.01
N LYS A 10 5.11 -12.62 0.66
CA LYS A 10 4.40 -13.78 1.21
C LYS A 10 4.62 -13.88 2.71
N THR A 11 5.88 -13.79 3.17
CA THR A 11 6.22 -13.86 4.59
C THR A 11 5.57 -12.73 5.38
N LEU A 12 5.63 -11.49 4.88
CA LEU A 12 5.02 -10.31 5.49
C LEU A 12 3.51 -10.46 5.66
N THR A 13 2.84 -11.01 4.64
CA THR A 13 1.38 -11.11 4.60
C THR A 13 0.81 -12.40 5.19
N GLY A 14 1.66 -13.26 5.77
CA GLY A 14 1.24 -14.52 6.38
C GLY A 14 0.88 -15.62 5.35
N GLY A 15 1.52 -15.61 4.19
CA GLY A 15 1.37 -16.63 3.15
C GLY A 15 0.44 -16.26 2.00
N LEU A 16 -0.05 -15.02 1.90
CA LEU A 16 -0.91 -14.61 0.79
C LEU A 16 -0.13 -14.62 -0.53
N VAL A 17 -0.65 -15.34 -1.52
CA VAL A 17 -0.03 -15.47 -2.86
C VAL A 17 -0.58 -14.43 -3.84
N GLN A 18 -1.86 -14.08 -3.72
CA GLN A 18 -2.52 -13.14 -4.62
C GLN A 18 -2.12 -11.70 -4.30
N GLY A 19 -1.59 -10.99 -5.30
CA GLY A 19 -1.13 -9.61 -5.10
C GLY A 19 -2.25 -8.62 -4.73
N ALA A 20 -3.48 -8.84 -5.23
CA ALA A 20 -4.64 -8.06 -4.80
C ALA A 20 -4.97 -8.27 -3.30
N ALA A 21 -4.85 -9.50 -2.81
CA ALA A 21 -5.04 -9.81 -1.39
C ALA A 21 -3.92 -9.21 -0.54
N GLN A 22 -2.67 -9.28 -1.01
CA GLN A 22 -1.53 -8.63 -0.35
C GLN A 22 -1.73 -7.12 -0.26
N ARG A 23 -2.18 -6.46 -1.33
CA ARG A 23 -2.50 -5.02 -1.34
C ARG A 23 -3.59 -4.67 -0.32
N ARG A 24 -4.68 -5.43 -0.27
CA ARG A 24 -5.75 -5.24 0.73
C ARG A 24 -5.23 -5.43 2.16
N TRP A 25 -4.40 -6.45 2.38
CA TRP A 25 -3.79 -6.70 3.67
C TRP A 25 -2.87 -5.54 4.08
N ILE A 26 -2.01 -5.06 3.18
CA ILE A 26 -1.11 -3.93 3.40
C ILE A 26 -1.92 -2.67 3.74
N SER A 27 -2.96 -2.37 2.96
CA SER A 27 -3.84 -1.23 3.25
C SER A 27 -4.53 -1.34 4.61
N LYS A 28 -5.00 -2.54 4.98
CA LYS A 28 -5.64 -2.79 6.27
C LYS A 28 -4.68 -2.71 7.45
N GLN A 29 -3.44 -3.19 7.31
CA GLN A 29 -2.47 -3.30 8.41
C GLN A 29 -1.58 -2.07 8.54
N LEU A 30 -1.01 -1.61 7.42
CA LEU A 30 -0.07 -0.51 7.35
C LEU A 30 -0.75 0.85 7.08
N GLY A 31 -2.03 0.84 6.70
CA GLY A 31 -2.82 2.07 6.56
C GLY A 31 -2.53 2.85 5.28
N PHE A 32 -1.84 2.26 4.30
CA PHE A 32 -1.57 2.91 3.02
C PHE A 32 -1.73 1.96 1.84
N ASP A 33 -1.90 2.53 0.66
CA ASP A 33 -2.18 1.77 -0.55
C ASP A 33 -0.94 1.73 -1.45
N PRO A 34 -0.24 0.59 -1.52
CA PRO A 34 1.00 0.49 -2.28
C PRO A 34 0.70 0.46 -3.79
N PRO A 35 1.57 1.05 -4.63
CA PRO A 35 1.49 0.89 -6.07
C PRO A 35 1.66 -0.58 -6.48
N MET A 36 1.07 -0.97 -7.61
CA MET A 36 1.17 -2.33 -8.15
C MET A 36 2.23 -2.40 -9.25
N ARG A 37 2.99 -3.48 -9.29
CA ARG A 37 3.90 -3.79 -10.41
C ARG A 37 3.13 -4.37 -11.59
N VAL A 38 3.79 -4.48 -12.74
CA VAL A 38 3.28 -5.17 -13.94
C VAL A 38 2.90 -6.62 -13.67
N ASP A 39 3.56 -7.26 -12.69
CA ASP A 39 3.29 -8.64 -12.26
C ASP A 39 2.02 -8.78 -11.38
N GLY A 40 1.32 -7.68 -11.11
CA GLY A 40 0.12 -7.68 -10.27
C GLY A 40 0.39 -7.80 -8.76
N ARG A 41 1.64 -7.59 -8.31
CA ARG A 41 2.05 -7.61 -6.89
C ARG A 41 2.35 -6.20 -6.37
N PRO A 42 2.14 -5.94 -5.07
CA PRO A 42 2.43 -4.65 -4.48
C PRO A 42 3.93 -4.32 -4.50
N MET A 43 4.25 -3.08 -4.80
CA MET A 43 5.59 -2.52 -4.77
C MET A 43 5.76 -1.74 -3.46
N ILE A 44 6.48 -2.36 -2.52
CA ILE A 44 6.68 -1.84 -1.17
C ILE A 44 8.10 -2.15 -0.72
N THR A 45 8.66 -1.33 0.16
CA THR A 45 9.98 -1.50 0.77
C THR A 45 9.84 -1.80 2.27
N TRP A 46 10.85 -2.43 2.88
CA TRP A 46 10.88 -2.65 4.33
C TRP A 46 10.78 -1.36 5.15
N GLU A 47 11.33 -0.25 4.63
CA GLU A 47 11.19 1.06 5.29
C GLU A 47 9.72 1.49 5.38
N GLN A 48 8.95 1.32 4.31
CA GLN A 48 7.52 1.64 4.30
C GLN A 48 6.69 0.73 5.21
N VAL A 49 7.09 -0.54 5.35
CA VAL A 49 6.49 -1.46 6.34
C VAL A 49 6.77 -0.98 7.76
N ASN A 50 8.02 -0.60 8.04
CA ASN A 50 8.48 -0.20 9.37
C ASN A 50 8.03 1.22 9.77
N ARG A 51 7.67 2.06 8.81
CA ARG A 51 7.17 3.43 9.05
C ARG A 51 5.81 3.45 9.78
N GLY A 52 5.13 2.30 9.91
CA GLY A 52 3.88 2.14 10.66
C GLY A 52 2.71 2.93 10.07
N ARG A 53 1.54 2.90 10.75
CA ARG A 53 0.32 3.64 10.37
C ARG A 53 0.43 5.17 10.52
N GLY A 54 1.64 5.72 10.43
CA GLY A 54 1.94 7.04 10.98
C GLY A 54 1.79 8.23 10.04
N ASN A 55 1.62 8.07 8.72
CA ASN A 55 1.71 9.24 7.82
C ASN A 55 0.96 9.15 6.49
N ASN A 56 0.12 8.13 6.26
CA ASN A 56 -0.74 8.08 5.07
C ASN A 56 -2.16 8.52 5.41
N GLU A 57 -2.26 9.67 6.07
CA GLU A 57 -3.43 10.51 5.93
C GLU A 57 -3.53 10.85 4.43
N ARG A 58 -4.26 10.02 3.67
CA ARG A 58 -4.72 10.44 2.35
C ARG A 58 -5.36 11.81 2.59
N PRO A 59 -4.90 12.91 1.98
CA PRO A 59 -5.62 14.15 2.09
C PRO A 59 -7.04 13.84 1.63
N ARG A 60 -8.01 13.95 2.54
CA ARG A 60 -9.43 13.82 2.20
C ARG A 60 -9.63 14.70 0.98
N THR A 61 -10.14 14.12 -0.11
CA THR A 61 -10.51 14.86 -1.31
C THR A 61 -11.16 16.16 -0.89
N ALA A 62 -10.47 17.28 -1.13
CA ALA A 62 -10.99 18.59 -0.78
C ALA A 62 -12.34 18.77 -1.51
N PRO A 63 -13.36 19.39 -0.88
CA PRO A 63 -14.62 19.64 -1.55
C PRO A 63 -14.37 20.40 -2.86
N ARG A 64 -14.86 19.87 -4.00
CA ARG A 64 -14.89 20.60 -5.27
C ARG A 64 -15.95 21.69 -5.16
N TRP A 65 -15.59 22.85 -4.63
CA TRP A 65 -16.36 24.06 -4.90
C TRP A 65 -15.96 24.54 -6.30
N SER A 66 -16.88 24.43 -7.24
CA SER A 66 -16.88 25.26 -8.44
C SER A 66 -18.28 25.84 -8.52
N VAL A 67 -18.47 26.98 -7.85
CA VAL A 67 -19.64 27.83 -8.03
C VAL A 67 -19.16 29.24 -8.33
N ALA A 68 -19.67 29.77 -9.44
CA ALA A 68 -19.84 31.16 -9.88
C ALA A 68 -19.51 31.22 -11.39
N ALA A 69 -20.36 31.69 -12.30
CA ALA A 69 -21.54 32.54 -12.19
C ALA A 69 -22.60 32.15 -13.24
#